data_AF-A0A1I2FMP9-F1
#
_entry.id   AF-A0A1I2FMP9-F1
#
_cell.length_a   1.000
_cell.length_b   1.000
_cell.length_c   1.000
_cell.angle_alpha   90.00
_cell.angle_beta   90.00
_cell.angle_gamma   90.00
#
_symmetry.space_group_name_H-M   'P 1'
#
loop_
_entity.id
_entity.type
_entity.pdbx_description
1 polymer ?
#
loop_
_entity_poly.entity_id
_entity_poly.type
_entity_poly.pdbx_seq_one_letter_code
_entity_poly.pdbx_strand_id
1 'polypeptide(L)'
;MYVVMNELQVPPQAKEKMQERFGKGADNMSKVPGCLDFMFLDEASENGKQVVFTKWETKKHYEDWLESEAFQKAHSEEGAQKKSPASGNELRAFEVIHHL
;
A
#
# COMPACT_ATOMS: atom_id res chain seq x y z
N MET A 1 -13.11 -1.71 -12.34
CA MET A 1 -12.21 -1.18 -11.29
C MET A 1 -11.93 -2.23 -10.23
N TYR A 2 -10.77 -2.13 -9.62
CA TYR A 2 -10.27 -3.08 -8.64
C TYR A 2 -9.69 -2.31 -7.44
N VAL A 3 -9.93 -2.79 -6.23
CA VAL A 3 -9.42 -2.18 -5.01
C VAL A 3 -8.62 -3.22 -4.23
N VAL A 4 -7.45 -2.81 -3.74
CA VAL A 4 -6.62 -3.64 -2.88
C VAL A 4 -6.31 -2.87 -1.60
N MET A 5 -6.59 -3.51 -0.48
CA MET A 5 -6.29 -3.05 0.87
C MET A 5 -5.28 -4.01 1.48
N ASN A 6 -4.07 -3.53 1.70
CA ASN A 6 -3.04 -4.27 2.41
C ASN A 6 -3.00 -3.78 3.85
N GLU A 7 -3.57 -4.57 4.75
CA GLU A 7 -3.64 -4.26 6.18
C GLU A 7 -2.33 -4.69 6.85
N LEU A 8 -1.59 -3.72 7.39
CA LEU A 8 -0.29 -3.91 8.01
C LEU A 8 -0.43 -3.98 9.53
N GLN A 9 0.08 -5.07 10.11
CA GLN A 9 0.27 -5.15 11.55
C GLN A 9 1.57 -4.42 11.90
N VAL A 10 1.43 -3.19 12.37
CA VAL A 10 2.57 -2.31 12.70
C VAL A 10 2.56 -2.05 14.21
N PRO A 11 3.65 -2.35 14.93
CA PRO A 11 3.71 -2.07 16.36
C PRO A 11 3.68 -0.53 16.58
N PRO A 12 3.10 -0.03 17.68
CA PRO A 12 2.82 1.39 17.88
C PRO A 12 4.04 2.30 17.65
N GLN A 13 5.21 1.90 18.16
CA GLN A 13 6.46 2.64 18.03
C GLN A 13 7.01 2.76 16.60
N ALA A 14 6.45 2.01 15.64
CA ALA A 14 6.87 2.01 14.25
C ALA A 14 5.88 2.71 13.30
N LYS A 15 4.69 3.09 13.79
CA LYS A 15 3.63 3.68 12.96
C LYS A 15 4.06 4.99 12.28
N GLU A 16 4.72 5.88 13.01
CA GLU A 16 5.19 7.17 12.49
C GLU A 16 6.22 6.98 11.37
N LYS A 17 7.18 6.06 11.54
CA LYS A 17 8.15 5.71 10.50
C LYS A 17 7.47 5.20 9.21
N MET A 18 6.39 4.45 9.35
CA MET A 18 5.62 3.98 8.20
C MET A 18 4.90 5.14 7.51
N GLN A 19 4.32 6.07 8.27
CA GLN A 19 3.70 7.28 7.71
C GLN A 19 4.71 8.11 6.89
N GLU A 20 5.93 8.29 7.40
CA GLU A 20 6.99 8.99 6.64
C GLU A 20 7.36 8.25 5.34
N ARG A 21 7.53 6.92 5.40
CA ARG A 21 7.90 6.11 4.24
C ARG A 21 6.83 6.18 3.15
N PHE A 22 5.57 5.97 3.50
CA PHE A 22 4.47 5.98 2.54
C PHE A 22 4.12 7.40 2.07
N GLY A 23 4.32 8.42 2.92
CA GLY A 23 4.20 9.81 2.52
C GLY A 23 5.17 10.17 1.39
N LYS A 24 6.43 9.73 1.47
CA LYS A 24 7.42 9.93 0.39
C LYS A 24 7.13 9.08 -0.87
N GLY A 25 6.44 7.95 -0.69
CA GLY A 25 6.11 7.03 -1.78
C GLY A 25 4.84 7.38 -2.56
N ALA A 26 3.96 8.21 -1.99
CA ALA A 26 2.66 8.53 -2.57
C ALA A 26 2.76 9.14 -3.98
N ASP A 27 3.71 10.05 -4.19
CA ASP A 27 3.91 10.71 -5.49
C ASP A 27 4.26 9.72 -6.61
N ASN A 28 4.90 8.59 -6.28
CA ASN A 28 5.26 7.58 -7.28
C ASN A 28 4.04 6.81 -7.78
N MET A 29 3.02 6.61 -6.93
CA MET A 29 1.80 5.90 -7.31
C MET A 29 0.98 6.66 -8.36
N SER A 30 1.03 8.00 -8.34
CA SER A 30 0.38 8.83 -9.37
C SER A 30 0.92 8.60 -10.79
N LYS A 31 2.13 8.04 -10.92
CA LYS A 31 2.78 7.74 -12.21
C LYS A 31 2.56 6.30 -12.66
N VAL A 32 1.93 5.47 -11.84
CA VAL A 32 1.71 4.06 -12.16
C VAL A 32 0.50 3.95 -13.10
N PRO A 33 0.65 3.33 -14.29
CA PRO A 33 -0.45 3.16 -15.23
C PRO A 33 -1.66 2.47 -14.60
N GLY A 34 -2.84 3.08 -14.76
CA GLY A 34 -4.11 2.56 -14.25
C GLY A 34 -4.30 2.63 -12.73
N CYS A 35 -3.36 3.22 -11.98
CA CYS A 35 -3.58 3.56 -10.57
C CYS A 35 -4.46 4.81 -10.49
N LEU A 36 -5.65 4.66 -9.92
CA LEU A 36 -6.64 5.73 -9.78
C LEU A 36 -6.54 6.45 -8.45
N ASP A 37 -6.12 5.75 -7.40
CA ASP A 37 -6.02 6.32 -6.06
C ASP A 37 -5.03 5.53 -5.20
N PHE A 38 -4.37 6.25 -4.29
CA PHE A 38 -3.49 5.70 -3.27
C PHE A 38 -3.73 6.45 -1.97
N MET A 39 -4.02 5.70 -0.91
CA MET A 39 -4.12 6.26 0.44
C MET A 39 -3.36 5.37 1.42
N PHE A 40 -2.62 6.01 2.32
CA PHE A 40 -2.11 5.36 3.52
C PHE A 40 -2.99 5.76 4.70
N LEU A 41 -3.68 4.77 5.27
CA LEU A 41 -4.69 4.97 6.29
C LEU A 41 -4.18 4.46 7.64
N ASP A 42 -4.59 5.11 8.72
CA ASP A 42 -4.43 4.62 10.09
C ASP A 42 -5.83 4.35 10.63
N GLU A 43 -6.08 3.13 11.12
CA GLU A 43 -7.36 2.82 11.75
C GLU A 43 -7.56 3.71 12.99
N ALA A 44 -8.76 4.28 13.10
CA ALA A 44 -9.09 5.20 14.20
C ALA A 44 -9.19 4.51 15.57
N SER A 45 -9.21 3.18 15.61
CA SER A 45 -9.22 2.39 16.85
C SER A 45 -7.87 2.46 17.55
N GLU A 46 -7.90 2.41 18.88
CA GLU A 46 -6.67 2.29 19.67
C GLU A 46 -5.94 0.98 19.31
N ASN A 47 -4.65 1.09 18.98
CA ASN A 47 -3.84 -0.03 18.45
C ASN A 47 -4.35 -0.62 17.11
N GLY A 48 -5.12 0.14 16.33
CA GLY A 48 -5.59 -0.27 15.01
C GLY A 48 -4.46 -0.49 14.00
N LYS A 49 -4.78 -1.12 12.87
CA LYS A 49 -3.85 -1.40 11.78
C LYS A 49 -3.54 -0.14 10.96
N GLN A 50 -2.42 -0.16 10.23
CA GLN A 50 -2.18 0.78 9.13
C GLN A 50 -2.53 0.10 7.81
N VAL A 51 -3.24 0.78 6.91
CA VAL A 51 -3.73 0.17 5.67
C VAL A 51 -3.18 0.90 4.47
N VAL A 52 -2.57 0.16 3.54
CA VAL A 52 -2.25 0.66 2.21
C VAL A 52 -3.46 0.39 1.31
N PHE A 53 -4.15 1.44 0.92
CA PHE A 53 -5.28 1.38 -0.01
C PHE A 53 -4.81 1.78 -1.41
N THR A 54 -5.16 0.96 -2.40
CA THR A 54 -4.95 1.28 -3.81
C THR A 54 -6.20 0.99 -4.62
N LYS A 55 -6.53 1.90 -5.54
CA LYS A 55 -7.64 1.76 -6.49
C LYS A 55 -7.09 1.74 -7.90
N TRP A 56 -7.64 0.87 -8.73
CA TRP A 56 -7.15 0.57 -10.07
C TRP A 56 -8.28 0.57 -11.09
N GLU A 57 -7.96 0.97 -12.32
CA GLU A 57 -8.89 0.90 -13.46
C GLU A 57 -9.39 -0.53 -13.69
N THR A 58 -8.47 -1.50 -13.64
CA THR A 58 -8.76 -2.93 -13.83
C THR A 58 -7.88 -3.78 -12.91
N LYS A 59 -8.26 -5.05 -12.71
CA LYS A 59 -7.42 -6.03 -12.00
C LYS A 59 -6.06 -6.22 -12.68
N LYS A 60 -6.04 -6.20 -14.02
CA LYS A 60 -4.81 -6.33 -14.80
C LYS A 60 -3.81 -5.22 -14.49
N HIS A 61 -4.25 -3.96 -14.35
CA HIS A 61 -3.34 -2.88 -13.99
C HIS A 61 -2.66 -3.08 -12.62
N TYR A 62 -3.39 -3.64 -11.65
CA TYR A 62 -2.80 -4.03 -10.37
C TYR A 62 -1.79 -5.18 -10.52
N GLU A 63 -2.14 -6.23 -11.27
CA GLU A 63 -1.25 -7.36 -11.54
C GLU A 63 0.04 -6.91 -12.27
N ASP A 64 -0.09 -6.07 -13.29
CA ASP A 64 1.04 -5.50 -14.02
C ASP A 64 1.92 -4.63 -13.11
N TRP A 65 1.32 -3.89 -12.17
CA TRP A 65 2.07 -3.13 -11.17
C TRP A 65 2.88 -4.05 -10.25
N LEU A 66 2.33 -5.16 -9.76
CA LEU A 66 3.07 -6.11 -8.91
C LEU A 66 4.33 -6.64 -9.59
N GLU A 67 4.31 -6.78 -10.91
CA GLU A 67 5.46 -7.25 -11.71
C GLU A 67 6.43 -6.12 -12.12
N SER A 68 6.05 -4.86 -11.89
CA SER A 68 6.80 -3.70 -12.35
C SER A 68 8.06 -3.40 -11.54
N GLU A 69 9.03 -2.73 -12.18
CA GLU A 69 10.17 -2.16 -11.47
C GLU A 69 9.77 -1.14 -10.40
N ALA A 70 8.63 -0.45 -10.57
CA ALA A 70 8.17 0.52 -9.60
C ALA A 70 7.76 -0.17 -8.29
N PHE A 71 7.05 -1.30 -8.38
CA PHE A 71 6.75 -2.13 -7.22
C PHE A 71 8.01 -2.69 -6.60
N GLN A 72 8.92 -3.22 -7.42
CA GLN A 72 10.21 -3.69 -6.93
C GLN A 72 10.94 -2.58 -6.19
N LYS A 73 11.16 -1.40 -6.77
CA LYS A 73 11.85 -0.26 -6.11
C LYS A 73 11.18 0.18 -4.79
N ALA A 74 9.85 0.17 -4.72
CA ALA A 74 9.12 0.51 -3.49
C ALA A 74 9.29 -0.55 -2.36
N HIS A 75 9.53 -1.80 -2.74
CA HIS A 75 9.65 -2.96 -1.84
C HIS A 75 11.08 -3.50 -1.70
N SER A 76 12.00 -3.08 -2.55
CA SER A 76 13.43 -3.37 -2.53
C SER A 76 14.11 -2.19 -1.86
N GLU A 77 14.36 -2.27 -0.56
CA GLU A 77 15.20 -1.27 0.09
C GLU A 77 16.67 -1.63 -0.10
N GLU A 78 17.46 -0.68 -0.61
CA GLU A 78 18.89 -0.43 -0.29
C GLU A 78 19.09 -0.18 1.23
N GLY A 79 18.40 -0.95 2.07
CA GLY A 79 18.31 -0.84 3.52
C GLY A 79 17.70 -2.09 4.16
N ALA A 80 17.52 -3.19 3.39
CA ALA A 80 17.02 -4.49 3.82
C ALA A 80 17.90 -5.22 4.88
N GLN A 81 18.85 -4.55 5.52
CA GLN A 81 19.39 -4.99 6.81
C GLN A 81 18.44 -4.72 7.99
N LYS A 82 17.37 -3.93 7.81
CA LYS A 82 16.30 -3.82 8.81
C LYS A 82 15.00 -4.34 8.22
N LYS A 83 14.55 -5.50 8.71
CA LYS A 83 13.21 -6.07 8.47
C LYS A 83 12.16 -4.95 8.49
N SER A 84 11.19 -5.01 7.57
CA SER A 84 10.01 -4.14 7.59
C SER A 84 9.49 -4.04 9.04
N PRO A 85 9.16 -2.83 9.53
CA PRO A 85 8.64 -2.69 10.88
C PRO A 85 7.29 -3.41 11.09
N ALA A 86 6.59 -3.76 10.01
CA ALA A 86 5.37 -4.56 10.07
C ALA A 86 5.69 -6.01 10.46
N SER A 87 4.99 -6.54 11.46
CA SER A 87 5.11 -7.93 11.91
C SER A 87 4.34 -8.93 11.04
N GLY A 88 3.45 -8.43 10.21
CA GLY A 88 2.65 -9.22 9.28
C GLY A 88 1.73 -8.33 8.45
N ASN A 89 1.11 -8.91 7.44
CA ASN A 89 0.11 -8.22 6.64
C ASN A 89 -1.01 -9.16 6.19
N GLU A 90 -2.16 -8.58 5.88
CA GLU A 90 -3.32 -9.26 5.31
C GLU A 90 -3.80 -8.49 4.08
N LEU A 91 -3.84 -9.16 2.93
CA LEU A 91 -4.24 -8.54 1.67
C LEU A 91 -5.70 -8.86 1.39
N ARG A 92 -6.50 -7.81 1.21
CA ARG A 92 -7.91 -7.89 0.85
C ARG A 92 -8.12 -7.21 -0.49
N ALA A 93 -8.77 -7.90 -1.41
CA ALA A 93 -8.94 -7.41 -2.77
C ALA A 93 -10.40 -7.52 -3.22
N PHE A 94 -10.85 -6.54 -3.99
CA PHE A 94 -12.26 -6.34 -4.30
C PHE A 94 -12.46 -5.94 -5.76
N GLU A 95 -13.44 -6.55 -6.40
CA GLU A 95 -14.03 -6.01 -7.62
C GLU A 95 -15.02 -4.90 -7.24
N VAL A 96 -14.87 -3.73 -7.85
CA VAL A 96 -15.75 -2.60 -7.56
C VAL A 96 -17.03 -2.74 -8.39
N ILE A 97 -18.15 -3.03 -7.73
CA ILE A 97 -19.46 -3.20 -8.38
C ILE A 97 -20.12 -1.84 -8.67
N HIS A 98 -19.98 -0.87 -7.76
CA HIS A 98 -20.53 0.48 -7.90
C HIS A 98 -19.53 1.53 -7.39
N HIS A 99 -19.53 2.70 -8.02
CA HIS A 99 -18.81 3.91 -7.59
C HIS A 99 -19.56 5.16 -8.08
N LEU A 100 -19.29 6.31 -7.46
CA LEU A 100 -19.81 7.61 -7.89
C LEU A 100 -19.29 8.00 -9.29
#